data_AF-A0A1C5KGQ7-F1
#
_entry.id   AF-A0A1C5KGQ7-F1
#
_cell.length_a   1.000
_cell.length_b   1.000
_cell.length_c   1.000
_cell.angle_alpha   90.00
_cell.angle_beta   90.00
_cell.angle_gamma   90.00
#
_symmetry.space_group_name_H-M   'P 1'
#
loop_
_entity.id
_entity.type
_entity.pdbx_description
1 polymer ?
#
loop_
_entity_poly.entity_id
_entity_poly.type
_entity_poly.pdbx_seq_one_letter_code
_entity_poly.pdbx_strand_id
1 'polypeptide(L)'
;MFNSIAQRPVTATSLLMATTVGLTAAVGLVAGATAAAAPAAVAASTVAGDPPLPAYPGLPAGPSTLAAVSTTPIPCESNGSDKSPTRSEVLTRARSWLSVGIPYSQERCYRNQYGDYRTDCSGFVSMAWGLGGSGSAFWTGNLLNRSHTIARSDLKPGDALLRHTGDTSENHVALFVAWSDSAHTKPTVMEQTGSRDTVEDVWSASYSSQYTPIRYDNITDIAGSANVYGVLPDGRLTFSTIDAATGNRTKTLISSTTVGFTPKAMATLNFNTVLMTDTAGYLYRIDVITNNTSLGYNPPVRIATGWTHELLTYDGNTHLFGIRNGDLRRYTVSATKPTDATIGAGQLIGNGFFLNTLAATSSNWLVGTTPAGALRSYKLDSAGTWEGHSLATDHWFFDAFLSPGDGVYYGRTTGDGLYRYLDNDPYDDTGSDIQSFPNGPVDTTGWTQTLLSAQPGTVTG
;
A
#
# COMPACT_ATOMS: atom_id res chain seq x y z
N MET A 1 28.41 -28.21 12.17
CA MET A 1 28.03 -29.12 13.29
C MET A 1 27.60 -28.25 14.47
N PHE A 2 26.31 -28.38 14.82
CA PHE A 2 25.60 -28.09 16.09
C PHE A 2 25.68 -26.72 16.82
N ASN A 3 24.47 -26.13 16.96
CA ASN A 3 23.85 -25.40 18.09
C ASN A 3 24.48 -24.08 18.60
N SER A 4 23.71 -23.05 18.98
CA SER A 4 22.52 -23.11 19.85
C SER A 4 21.55 -21.93 19.63
N ILE A 5 20.26 -22.27 19.57
CA ILE A 5 19.10 -21.39 19.72
C ILE A 5 18.91 -21.09 21.22
N ALA A 6 18.58 -19.84 21.58
CA ALA A 6 18.18 -19.47 22.92
C ALA A 6 16.65 -19.40 23.01
N GLN A 7 16.03 -20.36 23.71
CA GLN A 7 14.66 -20.28 24.21
C GLN A 7 14.70 -20.07 25.73
N ARG A 8 13.74 -19.31 26.28
CA ARG A 8 13.49 -19.20 27.72
C ARG A 8 12.03 -19.55 28.07
N PRO A 9 11.77 -20.03 29.30
CA PRO A 9 10.63 -20.90 29.63
C PRO A 9 9.42 -20.14 30.17
N VAL A 10 8.24 -20.75 30.03
CA VAL A 10 6.98 -20.34 30.66
C VAL A 10 6.79 -21.13 31.96
N THR A 11 6.72 -20.44 33.09
CA THR A 11 6.32 -21.02 34.39
C THR A 11 4.82 -20.83 34.59
N ALA A 12 4.09 -21.94 34.68
CA ALA A 12 2.71 -21.98 35.12
C ALA A 12 2.65 -21.83 36.66
N THR A 13 1.81 -20.90 37.15
CA THR A 13 1.52 -20.76 38.58
C THR A 13 0.04 -21.01 38.81
N SER A 14 -0.27 -22.15 39.42
CA SER A 14 -1.61 -22.53 39.90
C SER A 14 -1.94 -21.80 41.19
N LEU A 15 -3.16 -21.29 41.34
CA LEU A 15 -3.67 -20.78 42.61
C LEU A 15 -4.96 -21.52 43.00
N LEU A 16 -4.85 -22.28 44.10
CA LEU A 16 -5.94 -22.83 44.90
C LEU A 16 -6.69 -21.69 45.60
N MET A 17 -8.03 -21.74 45.65
CA MET A 17 -8.79 -21.10 46.72
C MET A 17 -9.89 -22.01 47.26
N ALA A 18 -10.05 -21.89 48.58
CA ALA A 18 -10.63 -22.84 49.49
C ALA A 18 -12.16 -22.79 49.59
N THR A 19 -12.70 -23.93 50.00
CA THR A 19 -14.08 -24.20 50.37
C THR A 19 -14.48 -23.47 51.66
N THR A 20 -15.67 -22.86 51.68
CA THR A 20 -16.45 -22.66 52.91
C THR A 20 -17.91 -23.03 52.66
N VAL A 21 -18.45 -23.83 53.58
CA VAL A 21 -19.82 -24.36 53.63
C VAL A 21 -20.65 -23.46 54.53
N GLY A 22 -21.81 -23.02 54.06
CA GLY A 22 -22.83 -22.31 54.85
C GLY A 22 -24.22 -22.71 54.35
N LEU A 23 -25.01 -23.29 55.25
CA LEU A 23 -26.28 -23.98 55.02
C LEU A 23 -27.50 -23.02 55.05
N THR A 24 -28.62 -23.47 54.47
CA THR A 24 -30.04 -22.97 54.56
C THR A 24 -30.45 -21.89 53.55
N ALA A 25 -31.63 -21.90 52.89
CA ALA A 25 -32.81 -22.76 52.89
C ALA A 25 -33.44 -22.75 51.47
N ALA A 26 -34.02 -23.87 51.04
CA ALA A 26 -34.72 -23.99 49.77
C ALA A 26 -36.13 -23.38 49.84
N VAL A 27 -36.40 -22.39 48.99
CA VAL A 27 -37.76 -21.97 48.60
C VAL A 27 -37.79 -21.97 47.08
N GLY A 28 -38.62 -22.87 46.52
CA GLY A 28 -38.76 -23.04 45.08
C GLY A 28 -39.35 -21.81 44.41
N LEU A 29 -38.59 -21.22 43.50
CA LEU A 29 -39.06 -20.27 42.50
C LEU A 29 -38.82 -20.90 41.14
N VAL A 30 -39.92 -21.29 40.48
CA VAL A 30 -39.94 -21.68 39.07
C VAL A 30 -39.71 -20.42 38.26
N ALA A 31 -38.44 -20.10 37.96
CA ALA A 31 -38.09 -19.11 36.97
C ALA A 31 -38.16 -19.77 35.60
N GLY A 32 -39.23 -19.48 34.85
CA GLY A 32 -39.31 -19.80 33.44
C GLY A 32 -38.14 -19.16 32.70
N ALA A 33 -37.28 -19.99 32.12
CA ALA A 33 -36.26 -19.54 31.20
C ALA A 33 -36.97 -19.01 29.94
N THR A 34 -37.18 -17.69 29.88
CA THR A 34 -37.44 -17.01 28.61
C THR A 34 -36.16 -17.11 27.81
N ALA A 35 -36.12 -18.05 26.85
CA ALA A 35 -35.15 -18.02 25.78
C ALA A 35 -35.21 -16.62 25.14
N ALA A 36 -34.13 -15.85 25.26
CA ALA A 36 -33.99 -14.63 24.50
C ALA A 36 -34.12 -15.01 23.02
N ALA A 37 -35.20 -14.53 22.39
CA ALA A 37 -35.43 -14.75 20.97
C ALA A 37 -34.19 -14.26 20.21
N ALA A 38 -33.59 -15.17 19.44
CA ALA A 38 -32.61 -14.80 18.43
C ALA A 38 -33.18 -13.64 17.60
N PRO A 39 -32.37 -12.63 17.21
CA PRO A 39 -32.86 -11.60 16.32
C PRO A 39 -33.40 -12.30 15.09
N ALA A 40 -34.69 -12.09 14.80
CA ALA A 40 -35.30 -12.58 13.58
C ALA A 40 -34.40 -12.11 12.43
N ALA A 41 -33.89 -13.07 11.65
CA ALA A 41 -33.17 -12.77 10.43
C ALA A 41 -34.04 -11.80 9.63
N VAL A 42 -33.55 -10.57 9.45
CA VAL A 42 -34.19 -9.65 8.52
C VAL A 42 -33.98 -10.31 7.17
N ALA A 43 -35.03 -10.97 6.67
CA ALA A 43 -35.05 -11.47 5.31
C ALA A 43 -34.72 -10.27 4.42
N ALA A 44 -33.57 -10.33 3.74
CA ALA A 44 -33.22 -9.35 2.74
C ALA A 44 -34.40 -9.22 1.79
N SER A 45 -34.86 -7.99 1.56
CA SER A 45 -35.96 -7.74 0.64
C SER A 45 -35.54 -8.22 -0.74
N THR A 46 -36.09 -9.34 -1.19
CA THR A 46 -36.13 -9.67 -2.61
C THR A 46 -36.93 -8.58 -3.29
N VAL A 47 -36.27 -7.69 -4.03
CA VAL A 47 -36.97 -6.70 -4.84
C VAL A 47 -37.75 -7.49 -5.91
N ALA A 48 -39.04 -7.22 -6.03
CA ALA A 48 -39.87 -7.85 -7.06
C ALA A 48 -39.30 -7.49 -8.45
N GLY A 49 -38.75 -8.49 -9.14
CA GLY A 49 -38.12 -8.32 -10.46
C GLY A 49 -36.68 -8.84 -10.56
N ASP A 50 -36.04 -9.25 -9.46
CA ASP A 50 -34.74 -9.92 -9.53
C ASP A 50 -34.86 -11.35 -10.12
N PRO A 51 -34.24 -11.66 -11.27
CA PRO A 51 -34.11 -13.03 -11.70
C PRO A 51 -33.17 -13.79 -10.75
N PRO A 52 -33.47 -15.05 -10.40
CA PRO A 52 -32.57 -15.86 -9.60
C PRO A 52 -31.22 -16.00 -10.31
N LEU A 53 -30.13 -15.96 -9.53
CA LEU A 53 -28.79 -16.25 -10.04
C LEU A 53 -28.82 -17.63 -10.74
N PRO A 54 -28.14 -17.78 -11.90
CA PRO A 54 -28.09 -19.06 -12.60
C PRO A 54 -27.48 -20.14 -11.69
N ALA A 55 -28.15 -21.29 -11.59
CA ALA A 55 -27.64 -22.44 -10.88
C ALA A 55 -26.65 -23.21 -11.78
N TYR A 56 -25.42 -23.43 -11.31
CA TYR A 56 -24.40 -24.19 -12.02
C TYR A 56 -24.44 -25.67 -11.61
N PRO A 57 -24.78 -26.62 -12.51
CA PRO A 57 -24.79 -28.04 -12.17
C PRO A 57 -23.36 -28.56 -11.95
N GLY A 58 -23.07 -29.09 -10.74
CA GLY A 58 -21.83 -29.83 -10.46
C GLY A 58 -21.05 -29.50 -9.18
N LEU A 59 -21.51 -28.59 -8.32
CA LEU A 59 -20.76 -28.19 -7.11
C LEU A 59 -21.59 -28.26 -5.82
N PRO A 60 -21.02 -28.71 -4.68
CA PRO A 60 -21.63 -28.53 -3.35
C PRO A 60 -21.61 -27.05 -2.97
N ALA A 61 -22.68 -26.57 -2.33
CA ALA A 61 -22.74 -25.23 -1.77
C ALA A 61 -21.64 -25.07 -0.69
N GLY A 62 -20.66 -24.20 -0.96
CA GLY A 62 -19.78 -23.68 0.08
C GLY A 62 -20.55 -22.70 0.99
N PRO A 63 -20.06 -22.42 2.20
CA PRO A 63 -20.72 -21.48 3.09
C PRO A 63 -20.56 -20.04 2.57
N SER A 64 -21.51 -19.58 1.75
CA SER A 64 -21.62 -18.18 1.34
C SER A 64 -22.24 -17.38 2.49
N THR A 65 -21.41 -16.88 3.42
CA THR A 65 -21.85 -15.99 4.50
C THR A 65 -21.53 -14.52 4.25
N LEU A 66 -21.07 -14.14 3.05
CA LEU A 66 -21.01 -12.74 2.66
C LEU A 66 -22.41 -12.30 2.20
N ALA A 67 -22.90 -11.19 2.76
CA ALA A 67 -24.17 -10.61 2.34
C ALA A 67 -24.14 -10.37 0.83
N ALA A 68 -25.04 -11.01 0.08
CA ALA A 68 -25.08 -10.88 -1.37
C ALA A 68 -25.12 -9.40 -1.75
N VAL A 69 -24.06 -8.94 -2.43
CA VAL A 69 -23.98 -7.56 -2.92
C VAL A 69 -25.17 -7.24 -3.81
N SER A 70 -25.69 -6.01 -3.69
CA SER A 70 -26.72 -5.54 -4.60
C SER A 70 -26.13 -5.41 -6.00
N THR A 71 -26.74 -6.11 -6.95
CA THR A 71 -26.38 -6.08 -8.37
C THR A 71 -27.61 -5.71 -9.18
N THR A 72 -27.43 -5.18 -10.39
CA THR A 72 -28.52 -4.78 -11.30
C THR A 72 -28.46 -5.57 -12.60
N PRO A 73 -29.58 -5.79 -13.31
CA PRO A 73 -29.54 -6.38 -14.65
C PRO A 73 -28.80 -5.49 -15.65
N ILE A 74 -28.18 -6.08 -16.68
CA ILE A 74 -27.66 -5.34 -17.85
C ILE A 74 -28.78 -4.56 -18.58
N PRO A 75 -28.49 -3.45 -19.28
CA PRO A 75 -27.16 -2.88 -19.52
C PRO A 75 -26.58 -2.18 -18.29
N CYS A 76 -25.26 -2.33 -18.08
CA CYS A 76 -24.57 -1.55 -17.06
C CYS A 76 -24.49 -0.08 -17.49
N GLU A 77 -24.44 0.82 -16.51
CA GLU A 77 -24.30 2.25 -16.75
C GLU A 77 -22.99 2.61 -17.48
N SER A 78 -22.93 3.85 -17.97
CA SER A 78 -21.73 4.39 -18.59
C SER A 78 -20.71 4.80 -17.53
N ASN A 79 -19.47 4.35 -17.69
CA ASN A 79 -18.32 4.70 -16.85
C ASN A 79 -17.54 5.92 -17.40
N GLY A 80 -18.09 6.61 -18.40
CA GLY A 80 -17.48 7.80 -19.00
C GLY A 80 -16.32 7.46 -19.95
N SER A 81 -15.21 8.19 -19.86
CA SER A 81 -14.00 7.91 -20.64
C SER A 81 -13.10 6.88 -19.95
N ASP A 82 -12.31 6.18 -20.76
CA ASP A 82 -11.20 5.34 -20.31
C ASP A 82 -10.30 6.08 -19.31
N LYS A 83 -9.85 5.38 -18.26
CA LYS A 83 -8.90 5.91 -17.27
C LYS A 83 -7.46 5.63 -17.70
N SER A 84 -6.51 6.29 -17.06
CA SER A 84 -5.08 6.01 -17.20
C SER A 84 -4.49 5.63 -15.84
N PRO A 85 -4.87 4.48 -15.27
CA PRO A 85 -4.50 4.14 -13.91
C PRO A 85 -3.03 3.78 -13.80
N THR A 86 -2.46 3.93 -12.60
CA THR A 86 -1.17 3.28 -12.27
C THR A 86 -1.36 1.81 -11.93
N ARG A 87 -0.27 1.04 -11.75
CA ARG A 87 -0.39 -0.40 -11.43
C ARG A 87 -1.01 -0.63 -10.06
N SER A 88 -0.59 0.13 -9.06
CA SER A 88 -1.18 0.06 -7.71
C SER A 88 -2.66 0.47 -7.72
N GLU A 89 -3.06 1.44 -8.55
CA GLU A 89 -4.47 1.80 -8.70
C GLU A 89 -5.29 0.65 -9.32
N VAL A 90 -4.74 -0.04 -10.32
CA VAL A 90 -5.37 -1.23 -10.92
C VAL A 90 -5.56 -2.33 -9.87
N LEU A 91 -4.52 -2.63 -9.08
CA LEU A 91 -4.61 -3.63 -8.01
C LEU A 91 -5.58 -3.21 -6.88
N THR A 92 -5.60 -1.93 -6.52
CA THR A 92 -6.51 -1.38 -5.52
C THR A 92 -7.96 -1.52 -5.97
N ARG A 93 -8.24 -1.21 -7.24
CA ARG A 93 -9.55 -1.44 -7.87
C ARG A 93 -9.92 -2.93 -7.84
N ALA A 94 -9.01 -3.81 -8.23
CA ALA A 94 -9.22 -5.25 -8.23
C ALA A 94 -9.56 -5.80 -6.82
N ARG A 95 -8.79 -5.41 -5.80
CA ARG A 95 -9.00 -5.81 -4.39
C ARG A 95 -10.34 -5.32 -3.83
N SER A 96 -10.94 -4.27 -4.41
CA SER A 96 -12.27 -3.80 -4.01
C SER A 96 -13.41 -4.77 -4.30
N TRP A 97 -13.20 -5.71 -5.23
CA TRP A 97 -14.15 -6.79 -5.52
C TRP A 97 -13.87 -8.04 -4.66
N LEU A 98 -12.58 -8.33 -4.43
CA LEU A 98 -12.12 -9.43 -3.56
C LEU A 98 -12.66 -9.32 -2.13
N SER A 99 -12.76 -8.11 -1.59
CA SER A 99 -13.19 -7.88 -0.19
C SER A 99 -14.70 -8.07 0.05
N VAL A 100 -15.52 -8.15 -1.01
CA VAL A 100 -16.99 -8.15 -0.88
C VAL A 100 -17.63 -9.43 -1.40
N GLY A 101 -16.95 -10.22 -2.24
CA GLY A 101 -17.46 -11.50 -2.74
C GLY A 101 -18.62 -11.33 -3.71
N ILE A 102 -18.32 -10.81 -4.91
CA ILE A 102 -19.34 -10.52 -5.93
C ILE A 102 -19.69 -11.81 -6.69
N PRO A 103 -20.99 -12.18 -6.81
CA PRO A 103 -21.39 -13.35 -7.59
C PRO A 103 -21.08 -13.20 -9.09
N TYR A 104 -20.61 -14.28 -9.72
CA TYR A 104 -20.38 -14.29 -11.16
C TYR A 104 -21.70 -14.22 -11.94
N SER A 105 -21.79 -13.27 -12.88
CA SER A 105 -22.88 -13.21 -13.85
C SER A 105 -22.50 -12.38 -15.08
N GLN A 106 -22.87 -12.89 -16.26
CA GLN A 106 -22.81 -12.17 -17.54
C GLN A 106 -24.07 -11.33 -17.82
N GLU A 107 -25.05 -11.34 -16.92
CA GLU A 107 -26.33 -10.64 -17.09
C GLU A 107 -26.56 -9.57 -16.01
N ARG A 108 -25.60 -9.42 -15.09
CA ARG A 108 -25.68 -8.49 -13.97
C ARG A 108 -24.47 -7.56 -13.90
N CYS A 109 -24.70 -6.42 -13.27
CA CYS A 109 -23.76 -5.34 -13.05
C CYS A 109 -23.61 -5.10 -11.55
N TYR A 110 -22.41 -4.70 -11.15
CA TYR A 110 -22.12 -4.29 -9.80
C TYR A 110 -21.55 -2.87 -9.82
N ARG A 111 -22.15 -2.01 -9.00
CA ARG A 111 -21.72 -0.63 -8.82
C ARG A 111 -20.95 -0.45 -7.53
N ASN A 112 -19.77 0.13 -7.64
CA ASN A 112 -18.98 0.62 -6.51
C ASN A 112 -18.42 2.02 -6.81
N GLN A 113 -17.47 2.49 -6.00
CA GLN A 113 -16.83 3.81 -6.17
C GLN A 113 -16.03 3.96 -7.49
N TYR A 114 -15.75 2.85 -8.20
CA TYR A 114 -14.98 2.86 -9.43
C TYR A 114 -15.83 2.80 -10.69
N GLY A 115 -17.13 2.57 -10.58
CA GLY A 115 -18.08 2.54 -11.69
C GLY A 115 -19.10 1.42 -11.55
N ASP A 116 -19.80 1.15 -12.66
CA ASP A 116 -20.78 0.09 -12.80
C ASP A 116 -20.32 -0.88 -13.89
N TYR A 117 -19.97 -2.10 -13.53
CA TYR A 117 -19.35 -3.07 -14.45
C TYR A 117 -20.03 -4.44 -14.38
N ARG A 118 -20.01 -5.17 -15.50
CA ARG A 118 -20.55 -6.53 -15.57
C ARG A 118 -19.78 -7.46 -14.62
N THR A 119 -20.48 -8.33 -13.91
CA THR A 119 -19.92 -9.19 -12.86
C THR A 119 -19.30 -10.48 -13.38
N ASP A 120 -18.55 -10.42 -14.49
CA ASP A 120 -17.83 -11.58 -15.08
C ASP A 120 -16.32 -11.35 -15.14
N CYS A 121 -15.56 -12.31 -15.67
CA CYS A 121 -14.10 -12.24 -15.75
C CYS A 121 -13.61 -10.98 -16.47
N SER A 122 -14.21 -10.67 -17.63
CA SER A 122 -13.85 -9.50 -18.42
C SER A 122 -14.32 -8.18 -17.82
N GLY A 123 -15.48 -8.15 -17.16
CA GLY A 123 -15.99 -6.97 -16.48
C GLY A 123 -15.20 -6.66 -15.21
N PHE A 124 -14.69 -7.67 -14.50
CA PHE A 124 -13.71 -7.51 -13.43
C PHE A 124 -12.41 -6.85 -13.91
N VAL A 125 -11.80 -7.37 -14.99
CA VAL A 125 -10.58 -6.75 -15.56
C VAL A 125 -10.88 -5.35 -16.11
N SER A 126 -12.06 -5.14 -16.71
CA SER A 126 -12.49 -3.82 -17.18
C SER A 126 -12.64 -2.82 -16.05
N MET A 127 -13.17 -3.25 -14.90
CA MET A 127 -13.27 -2.46 -13.68
C MET A 127 -11.89 -2.14 -13.10
N ALA A 128 -11.00 -3.13 -13.04
CA ALA A 128 -9.63 -2.95 -12.55
C ALA A 128 -8.85 -1.95 -13.42
N TRP A 129 -8.96 -2.02 -14.74
CA TRP A 129 -8.35 -1.06 -15.68
C TRP A 129 -9.09 0.28 -15.78
N GLY A 130 -10.33 0.37 -15.28
CA GLY A 130 -11.15 1.58 -15.41
C GLY A 130 -11.54 1.86 -16.86
N LEU A 131 -11.94 0.84 -17.62
CA LEU A 131 -12.44 1.02 -18.98
C LEU A 131 -13.74 1.87 -18.97
N GLY A 132 -13.81 2.81 -19.90
CA GLY A 132 -14.96 3.71 -20.08
C GLY A 132 -16.07 3.09 -20.94
N GLY A 133 -17.04 3.92 -21.31
CA GLY A 133 -18.24 3.48 -22.04
C GLY A 133 -19.19 2.67 -21.16
N SER A 134 -20.10 1.90 -21.78
CA SER A 134 -21.00 1.02 -21.01
C SER A 134 -20.21 -0.05 -20.28
N GLY A 135 -20.50 -0.26 -19.00
CA GLY A 135 -19.86 -1.29 -18.16
C GLY A 135 -20.06 -2.75 -18.61
N SER A 136 -20.93 -2.97 -19.60
CA SER A 136 -21.15 -4.26 -20.25
C SER A 136 -20.61 -4.32 -21.70
N ALA A 137 -19.85 -3.31 -22.15
CA ALA A 137 -19.35 -3.23 -23.53
C ALA A 137 -18.15 -4.14 -23.83
N PHE A 138 -17.31 -4.40 -22.82
CA PHE A 138 -16.12 -5.23 -22.97
C PHE A 138 -16.40 -6.67 -22.55
N TRP A 139 -15.86 -7.61 -23.31
CA TRP A 139 -15.92 -9.05 -23.08
C TRP A 139 -14.62 -9.69 -23.58
N THR A 140 -14.35 -10.93 -23.21
CA THR A 140 -13.05 -11.59 -23.42
C THR A 140 -12.50 -11.46 -24.85
N GLY A 141 -13.34 -11.54 -25.88
CA GLY A 141 -12.91 -11.45 -27.27
C GLY A 141 -12.69 -10.05 -27.83
N ASN A 142 -12.98 -8.97 -27.08
CA ASN A 142 -12.76 -7.59 -27.54
C ASN A 142 -11.86 -6.74 -26.62
N LEU A 143 -11.25 -7.33 -25.59
CA LEU A 143 -10.34 -6.61 -24.69
C LEU A 143 -9.11 -6.03 -25.40
N LEU A 144 -8.67 -6.64 -26.51
CA LEU A 144 -7.60 -6.12 -27.37
C LEU A 144 -7.97 -4.83 -28.11
N ASN A 145 -9.23 -4.34 -28.03
CA ASN A 145 -9.59 -3.01 -28.52
C ASN A 145 -9.05 -1.88 -27.63
N ARG A 146 -8.55 -2.22 -26.43
CA ARG A 146 -8.00 -1.32 -25.42
C ARG A 146 -6.69 -1.82 -24.82
N SER A 147 -6.14 -2.89 -25.36
CA SER A 147 -4.93 -3.52 -24.87
C SER A 147 -4.15 -4.12 -26.02
N HIS A 148 -2.88 -4.40 -25.77
CA HIS A 148 -2.00 -5.07 -26.72
C HIS A 148 -1.34 -6.27 -26.07
N THR A 149 -0.90 -7.22 -26.89
CA THR A 149 -0.15 -8.39 -26.42
C THR A 149 1.25 -7.99 -25.99
N ILE A 150 1.75 -8.58 -24.91
CA ILE A 150 3.12 -8.39 -24.42
C ILE A 150 3.86 -9.73 -24.35
N ALA A 151 5.19 -9.71 -24.30
CA ALA A 151 5.95 -10.91 -24.00
C ALA A 151 5.67 -11.36 -22.55
N ARG A 152 5.68 -12.67 -22.28
CA ARG A 152 5.46 -13.18 -20.92
C ARG A 152 6.54 -12.71 -19.94
N SER A 153 7.77 -12.50 -20.41
CA SER A 153 8.85 -11.90 -19.64
C SER A 153 8.57 -10.47 -19.19
N ASP A 154 7.66 -9.78 -19.86
CA ASP A 154 7.37 -8.37 -19.63
C ASP A 154 6.15 -8.18 -18.73
N LEU A 155 5.53 -9.27 -18.25
CA LEU A 155 4.40 -9.20 -17.32
C LEU A 155 4.78 -8.41 -16.07
N LYS A 156 3.91 -7.46 -15.72
CA LYS A 156 3.99 -6.62 -14.53
C LYS A 156 2.62 -6.61 -13.83
N PRO A 157 2.58 -6.36 -12.51
CA PRO A 157 1.33 -6.26 -11.76
C PRO A 157 0.30 -5.35 -12.46
N GLY A 158 -0.96 -5.78 -12.55
CA GLY A 158 -2.02 -5.06 -13.25
C GLY A 158 -2.13 -5.32 -14.76
N ASP A 159 -1.21 -6.08 -15.37
CA ASP A 159 -1.43 -6.67 -16.69
C ASP A 159 -2.46 -7.83 -16.60
N ALA A 160 -2.90 -8.38 -17.73
CA ALA A 160 -3.84 -9.50 -17.73
C ALA A 160 -3.34 -10.71 -18.54
N LEU A 161 -3.80 -11.90 -18.14
CA LEU A 161 -3.63 -13.16 -18.85
C LEU A 161 -4.94 -13.48 -19.57
N LEU A 162 -4.96 -13.39 -20.89
CA LEU A 162 -6.16 -13.54 -21.72
C LEU A 162 -6.15 -14.86 -22.49
N ARG A 163 -7.23 -15.64 -22.38
CA ARG A 163 -7.51 -16.79 -23.25
C ARG A 163 -8.83 -16.56 -23.98
N HIS A 164 -8.75 -16.53 -25.31
CA HIS A 164 -9.93 -16.49 -26.16
C HIS A 164 -9.78 -17.53 -27.29
N THR A 165 -10.57 -18.61 -27.23
CA THR A 165 -10.52 -19.72 -28.20
C THR A 165 -11.76 -19.83 -29.07
N GLY A 166 -12.76 -18.95 -28.84
CA GLY A 166 -14.07 -19.01 -29.49
C GLY A 166 -15.06 -19.94 -28.77
N ASP A 167 -14.57 -20.83 -27.89
CA ASP A 167 -15.40 -21.60 -26.96
C ASP A 167 -15.65 -20.78 -25.68
N THR A 168 -16.91 -20.47 -25.40
CA THR A 168 -17.29 -19.67 -24.23
C THR A 168 -16.97 -20.35 -22.90
N SER A 169 -16.84 -21.68 -22.87
CA SER A 169 -16.44 -22.43 -21.67
C SER A 169 -14.94 -22.36 -21.38
N GLU A 170 -14.13 -21.99 -22.37
CA GLU A 170 -12.68 -21.84 -22.24
C GLU A 170 -12.22 -20.37 -22.19
N ASN A 171 -13.07 -19.45 -22.65
CA ASN A 171 -12.77 -18.04 -22.68
C ASN A 171 -12.65 -17.48 -21.26
N HIS A 172 -11.48 -16.96 -20.93
CA HIS A 172 -11.23 -16.42 -19.60
C HIS A 172 -10.17 -15.34 -19.60
N VAL A 173 -10.22 -14.48 -18.59
CA VAL A 173 -9.19 -13.48 -18.35
C VAL A 173 -9.02 -13.29 -16.85
N ALA A 174 -7.77 -13.15 -16.42
CA ALA A 174 -7.41 -12.86 -15.04
C ALA A 174 -6.37 -11.75 -14.99
N LEU A 175 -6.37 -10.99 -13.89
CA LEU A 175 -5.42 -9.91 -13.65
C LEU A 175 -4.16 -10.49 -12.99
N PHE A 176 -3.00 -10.25 -13.58
CA PHE A 176 -1.72 -10.66 -13.02
C PHE A 176 -1.36 -9.78 -11.82
N VAL A 177 -1.03 -10.41 -10.69
CA VAL A 177 -0.60 -9.73 -9.46
C VAL A 177 0.92 -9.79 -9.35
N ALA A 178 1.49 -11.00 -9.27
CA ALA A 178 2.92 -11.19 -9.10
C ALA A 178 3.34 -12.60 -9.56
N TRP A 179 4.64 -12.86 -9.62
CA TRP A 179 5.17 -14.23 -9.78
C TRP A 179 5.30 -14.90 -8.42
N SER A 180 4.73 -16.10 -8.27
CA SER A 180 4.84 -16.89 -7.03
C SER A 180 6.12 -17.73 -6.98
N ASP A 181 6.93 -17.72 -8.04
CA ASP A 181 8.20 -18.44 -8.13
C ASP A 181 9.27 -17.62 -8.86
N SER A 182 10.52 -17.76 -8.44
CA SER A 182 11.67 -17.04 -9.03
C SER A 182 11.95 -17.41 -10.49
N ALA A 183 11.40 -18.52 -10.98
CA ALA A 183 11.50 -18.92 -12.38
C ALA A 183 10.48 -18.19 -13.28
N HIS A 184 9.59 -17.37 -12.72
CA HIS A 184 8.53 -16.64 -13.43
C HIS A 184 7.65 -17.58 -14.28
N THR A 185 7.17 -18.65 -13.66
CA THR A 185 6.31 -19.65 -14.34
C THR A 185 4.92 -19.77 -13.73
N LYS A 186 4.77 -19.45 -12.44
CA LYS A 186 3.51 -19.55 -11.69
C LYS A 186 3.03 -18.16 -11.31
N PRO A 187 2.03 -17.60 -12.00
CA PRO A 187 1.50 -16.29 -11.65
C PRO A 187 0.51 -16.42 -10.48
N THR A 188 0.58 -15.48 -9.54
CA THR A 188 -0.54 -15.12 -8.69
C THR A 188 -1.46 -14.21 -9.50
N VAL A 189 -2.77 -14.52 -9.52
CA VAL A 189 -3.77 -13.73 -10.25
C VAL A 189 -4.96 -13.40 -9.38
N MET A 190 -5.63 -12.29 -9.67
CA MET A 190 -6.99 -12.02 -9.21
C MET A 190 -7.98 -12.24 -10.36
N GLU A 191 -9.10 -12.91 -10.07
CA GLU A 191 -10.08 -13.27 -11.09
C GLU A 191 -11.51 -13.33 -10.56
N GLN A 192 -12.46 -13.02 -11.44
CA GLN A 192 -13.88 -13.29 -11.25
C GLN A 192 -14.22 -14.58 -12.01
N THR A 193 -14.45 -15.67 -11.29
CA THR A 193 -14.64 -17.01 -11.86
C THR A 193 -16.08 -17.50 -11.71
N GLY A 194 -16.56 -18.37 -12.60
CA GLY A 194 -17.92 -18.93 -12.47
C GLY A 194 -18.07 -19.94 -11.32
N SER A 195 -16.95 -20.35 -10.71
CA SER A 195 -16.90 -21.43 -9.71
C SER A 195 -16.79 -20.94 -8.25
N ARG A 196 -16.46 -19.65 -8.05
CA ARG A 196 -16.27 -18.95 -6.77
C ARG A 196 -16.56 -17.45 -7.00
N ASP A 197 -16.75 -16.66 -5.94
CA ASP A 197 -16.76 -15.20 -6.08
C ASP A 197 -15.39 -14.67 -6.56
N THR A 198 -15.12 -13.37 -6.50
CA THR A 198 -13.78 -12.85 -6.80
C THR A 198 -12.73 -13.53 -5.90
N VAL A 199 -11.68 -14.09 -6.50
CA VAL A 199 -10.60 -14.81 -5.79
C VAL A 199 -9.22 -14.31 -6.20
N GLU A 200 -8.24 -14.55 -5.33
CA GLU A 200 -6.82 -14.47 -5.63
C GLU A 200 -6.21 -15.86 -5.47
N ASP A 201 -5.56 -16.38 -6.52
CA ASP A 201 -5.03 -17.75 -6.56
C ASP A 201 -3.72 -17.82 -7.35
N VAL A 202 -2.91 -18.84 -7.06
CA VAL A 202 -1.68 -19.16 -7.80
C VAL A 202 -1.99 -20.18 -8.89
N TRP A 203 -1.76 -19.82 -10.14
CA TRP A 203 -1.94 -20.73 -11.28
C TRP A 203 -0.71 -21.61 -11.49
N SER A 204 -0.95 -22.85 -11.92
CA SER A 204 0.14 -23.73 -12.35
C SER A 204 0.77 -23.23 -13.66
N ALA A 205 2.05 -23.53 -13.87
CA ALA A 205 2.75 -23.17 -15.10
C ALA A 205 2.10 -23.76 -16.37
N SER A 206 1.50 -24.95 -16.28
CA SER A 206 0.80 -25.58 -17.40
C SER A 206 -0.56 -24.94 -17.69
N TYR A 207 -1.21 -24.37 -16.67
CA TYR A 207 -2.46 -23.64 -16.86
C TYR A 207 -2.20 -22.24 -17.43
N SER A 208 -1.29 -21.49 -16.80
CA SER A 208 -0.92 -20.14 -17.24
C SER A 208 -0.35 -20.12 -18.67
N SER A 209 0.30 -21.20 -19.11
CA SER A 209 0.87 -21.28 -20.46
C SER A 209 -0.15 -21.15 -21.59
N GLN A 210 -1.42 -21.45 -21.33
CA GLN A 210 -2.54 -21.37 -22.27
C GLN A 210 -3.07 -19.95 -22.48
N TYR A 211 -2.57 -18.97 -21.73
CA TYR A 211 -3.02 -17.58 -21.76
C TYR A 211 -2.00 -16.66 -22.44
N THR A 212 -2.51 -15.73 -23.24
CA THR A 212 -1.73 -14.66 -23.87
C THR A 212 -1.64 -13.48 -22.91
N PRO A 213 -0.42 -13.04 -22.52
CA PRO A 213 -0.25 -11.80 -21.76
C PRO A 213 -0.68 -10.58 -22.57
N ILE A 214 -1.49 -9.71 -21.95
CA ILE A 214 -1.95 -8.45 -22.52
C ILE A 214 -1.78 -7.31 -21.53
N ARG A 215 -1.54 -6.10 -22.04
CA ARG A 215 -1.39 -4.88 -21.25
C ARG A 215 -2.38 -3.83 -21.73
N TYR A 216 -3.05 -3.19 -20.77
CA TYR A 216 -3.93 -2.08 -21.03
C TYR A 216 -3.17 -0.89 -21.65
N ASP A 217 -3.72 -0.31 -22.72
CA ASP A 217 -3.00 0.71 -23.50
C ASP A 217 -2.75 2.01 -22.72
N ASN A 218 -3.60 2.33 -21.74
CA ASN A 218 -3.48 3.54 -20.93
C ASN A 218 -2.91 3.28 -19.54
N ILE A 219 -2.39 2.08 -19.24
CA ILE A 219 -1.73 1.86 -17.94
C ILE A 219 -0.47 2.72 -17.85
N THR A 220 -0.28 3.36 -16.71
CA THR A 220 0.91 4.14 -16.40
C THR A 220 1.75 3.41 -15.36
N ASP A 221 3.07 3.35 -15.55
CA ASP A 221 3.94 2.69 -14.57
C ASP A 221 4.20 3.59 -13.35
N ILE A 222 4.18 4.91 -13.50
CA ILE A 222 4.34 5.88 -12.41
C ILE A 222 3.64 7.18 -12.81
N ALA A 223 2.96 7.84 -11.88
CA ALA A 223 2.39 9.17 -12.07
C ALA A 223 2.62 10.07 -10.83
N GLY A 224 2.56 11.38 -11.06
CA GLY A 224 2.65 12.38 -9.99
C GLY A 224 3.99 13.10 -9.91
N SER A 225 4.12 13.92 -8.87
CA SER A 225 5.27 14.79 -8.64
C SER A 225 5.85 14.52 -7.27
N ALA A 226 7.05 13.96 -7.22
CA ALA A 226 7.76 13.78 -5.96
C ALA A 226 8.25 15.14 -5.46
N ASN A 227 7.66 15.61 -4.37
CA ASN A 227 8.06 16.85 -3.72
C ASN A 227 9.05 16.54 -2.61
N VAL A 228 10.25 17.08 -2.69
CA VAL A 228 11.34 16.78 -1.77
C VAL A 228 11.75 18.05 -1.04
N TYR A 229 11.63 18.05 0.28
CA TYR A 229 12.26 19.04 1.13
C TYR A 229 13.64 18.57 1.53
N GLY A 230 14.55 19.52 1.73
CA GLY A 230 15.89 19.23 2.24
C GLY A 230 16.51 20.41 2.97
N VAL A 231 17.68 20.19 3.56
CA VAL A 231 18.45 21.22 4.26
C VAL A 231 19.87 21.25 3.72
N LEU A 232 20.35 22.43 3.30
CA LEU A 232 21.74 22.61 2.89
C LEU A 232 22.68 22.62 4.11
N PRO A 233 24.00 22.39 3.91
CA PRO A 233 24.98 22.46 4.99
C PRO A 233 24.99 23.81 5.74
N ASP A 234 24.57 24.90 5.09
CA ASP A 234 24.45 26.23 5.69
C ASP A 234 23.13 26.46 6.46
N GLY A 235 22.26 25.45 6.51
CA GLY A 235 20.98 25.48 7.23
C GLY A 235 19.82 26.08 6.44
N ARG A 236 19.98 26.46 5.16
CA ARG A 236 18.86 26.88 4.32
C ARG A 236 18.00 25.69 3.92
N LEU A 237 16.68 25.89 3.90
CA LEU A 237 15.71 24.91 3.43
C LEU A 237 15.72 24.88 1.89
N THR A 238 15.54 23.70 1.31
CA THR A 238 15.34 23.51 -0.13
C THR A 238 14.02 22.82 -0.40
N PHE A 239 13.46 23.07 -1.59
CA PHE A 239 12.31 22.36 -2.11
C PHE A 239 12.56 22.02 -3.57
N SER A 240 12.46 20.74 -3.91
CA SER A 240 12.60 20.24 -5.27
C SER A 240 11.36 19.49 -5.70
N THR A 241 10.99 19.59 -6.98
CA THR A 241 9.96 18.75 -7.58
C THR A 241 10.61 17.87 -8.64
N ILE A 242 10.29 16.58 -8.60
CA ILE A 242 10.72 15.59 -9.58
C ILE A 242 9.47 15.03 -10.24
N ASP A 243 9.42 15.05 -11.57
CA ASP A 243 8.42 14.30 -12.32
C ASP A 243 8.71 12.81 -12.14
N ALA A 244 7.82 12.07 -11.48
CA ALA A 244 8.11 10.72 -11.02
C ALA A 244 8.27 9.73 -12.19
N ALA A 245 7.49 9.93 -13.26
CA ALA A 245 7.51 9.11 -14.47
C ALA A 245 8.83 9.25 -15.24
N THR A 246 9.32 10.47 -15.42
CA THR A 246 10.54 10.74 -16.21
C THR A 246 11.81 10.78 -15.38
N GLY A 247 11.70 11.03 -14.08
CA GLY A 247 12.82 11.31 -13.20
C GLY A 247 13.34 12.74 -13.32
N ASN A 248 12.79 13.58 -14.19
CA ASN A 248 13.30 14.92 -14.40
C ASN A 248 13.02 15.81 -13.18
N ARG A 249 14.06 16.44 -12.65
CA ARG A 249 13.91 17.53 -11.69
C ARG A 249 13.35 18.76 -12.40
N THR A 250 12.09 19.09 -12.13
CA THR A 250 11.37 20.19 -12.77
C THR A 250 11.44 21.50 -12.00
N LYS A 251 11.85 21.44 -10.73
CA LYS A 251 11.92 22.61 -9.85
C LYS A 251 12.97 22.41 -8.77
N THR A 252 13.67 23.50 -8.45
CA THR A 252 14.53 23.64 -7.27
C THR A 252 14.38 25.05 -6.72
N LEU A 253 14.04 25.17 -5.44
CA LEU A 253 13.95 26.42 -4.70
C LEU A 253 14.80 26.33 -3.44
N ILE A 254 15.40 27.46 -3.05
CA ILE A 254 16.22 27.59 -1.85
C ILE A 254 15.69 28.79 -1.06
N SER A 255 15.52 28.64 0.26
CA SER A 255 15.09 29.74 1.11
C SER A 255 16.17 30.80 1.27
N SER A 256 15.77 32.05 1.49
CA SER A 256 16.73 33.13 1.81
C SER A 256 17.24 33.08 3.25
N THR A 257 16.52 32.41 4.15
CA THR A 257 16.84 32.28 5.58
C THR A 257 17.25 30.85 5.93
N THR A 258 18.03 30.71 7.01
CA THR A 258 18.35 29.42 7.62
C THR A 258 17.32 29.02 8.66
N VAL A 259 17.19 27.72 8.93
CA VAL A 259 16.26 27.20 9.95
C VAL A 259 16.65 27.58 11.39
N GLY A 260 17.86 28.11 11.61
CA GLY A 260 18.27 28.67 12.90
C GLY A 260 18.66 27.67 13.99
N PHE A 261 18.77 26.39 13.66
CA PHE A 261 19.30 25.31 14.51
C PHE A 261 20.04 24.28 13.64
N THR A 262 20.70 23.29 14.25
CA THR A 262 21.36 22.19 13.52
C THR A 262 20.40 21.01 13.44
N PRO A 263 19.81 20.71 12.28
CA PRO A 263 18.88 19.60 12.14
C PRO A 263 19.61 18.25 12.25
N LYS A 264 18.96 17.26 12.87
CA LYS A 264 19.48 15.90 13.04
C LYS A 264 18.68 14.88 12.22
N ALA A 265 17.36 14.98 12.20
CA ALA A 265 16.46 14.17 11.39
C ALA A 265 15.31 15.02 10.84
N MET A 266 14.67 14.61 9.75
CA MET A 266 13.53 15.34 9.17
C MET A 266 12.45 14.42 8.63
N ALA A 267 11.19 14.87 8.69
CA ALA A 267 10.06 14.24 8.02
C ALA A 267 9.13 15.31 7.43
N THR A 268 8.78 15.15 6.15
CA THR A 268 7.76 15.99 5.49
C THR A 268 6.38 15.38 5.71
N LEU A 269 5.46 16.17 6.26
CA LEU A 269 4.11 15.71 6.61
C LEU A 269 3.18 15.92 5.42
N ASN A 270 3.29 17.09 4.78
CA ASN A 270 2.47 17.53 3.66
C ASN A 270 3.17 18.72 2.96
N PHE A 271 2.51 19.30 1.96
CA PHE A 271 3.04 20.39 1.14
C PHE A 271 3.46 21.65 1.90
N ASN A 272 3.04 21.84 3.16
CA ASN A 272 3.38 23.04 3.92
C ASN A 272 3.97 22.79 5.30
N THR A 273 4.23 21.53 5.68
CA THR A 273 4.64 21.17 7.04
C THR A 273 5.78 20.17 7.02
N VAL A 274 6.91 20.58 7.62
CA VAL A 274 8.08 19.72 7.83
C VAL A 274 8.40 19.67 9.32
N LEU A 275 8.72 18.49 9.83
CA LEU A 275 9.20 18.28 11.18
C LEU A 275 10.70 18.00 11.17
N MET A 276 11.43 18.56 12.14
CA MET A 276 12.87 18.33 12.28
C MET A 276 13.25 18.17 13.74
N THR A 277 14.09 17.18 14.05
CA THR A 277 14.81 17.16 15.33
C THR A 277 16.08 17.99 15.24
N ASP A 278 16.55 18.49 16.38
CA ASP A 278 17.87 19.08 16.49
C ASP A 278 18.84 18.21 17.32
N THR A 279 20.09 18.65 17.42
CA THR A 279 21.12 17.95 18.21
C THR A 279 20.94 18.09 19.73
N ALA A 280 20.11 19.03 20.19
CA ALA A 280 19.79 19.23 21.61
C ALA A 280 18.57 18.40 22.08
N GLY A 281 17.92 17.67 21.18
CA GLY A 281 16.76 16.83 21.49
C GLY A 281 15.42 17.57 21.48
N TYR A 282 15.31 18.64 20.71
CA TYR A 282 14.06 19.35 20.47
C TYR A 282 13.43 18.92 19.14
N LEU A 283 12.10 18.99 19.07
CA LEU A 283 11.34 18.85 17.82
C LEU A 283 10.84 20.23 17.37
N TYR A 284 11.09 20.56 16.11
CA TYR A 284 10.64 21.78 15.46
C TYR A 284 9.63 21.46 14.36
N ARG A 285 8.63 22.33 14.24
CA ARG A 285 7.73 22.41 13.08
C ARG A 285 8.14 23.60 12.22
N ILE A 286 8.31 23.34 10.92
CA ILE A 286 8.57 24.33 9.90
C ILE A 286 7.29 24.57 9.11
N ASP A 287 6.77 25.79 9.19
CA ASP A 287 5.53 26.19 8.52
C ASP A 287 5.85 26.91 7.21
N VAL A 288 5.87 26.14 6.12
CA VAL A 288 6.14 26.65 4.77
C VAL A 288 4.93 27.46 4.28
N ILE A 289 5.20 28.64 3.72
CA ILE A 289 4.21 29.59 3.22
C ILE A 289 4.16 29.53 1.70
N THR A 290 5.32 29.47 1.04
CA THR A 290 5.45 29.38 -0.41
C THR A 290 6.49 28.33 -0.78
N ASN A 291 6.19 27.52 -1.79
CA ASN A 291 7.10 26.54 -2.41
C ASN A 291 6.87 26.41 -3.92
N ASN A 292 6.19 27.39 -4.53
CA ASN A 292 5.86 27.34 -5.96
C ASN A 292 6.90 28.07 -6.81
N THR A 293 7.05 29.38 -6.61
CA THR A 293 8.02 30.25 -7.33
C THR A 293 9.17 30.72 -6.44
N SER A 294 8.97 30.68 -5.13
CA SER A 294 9.95 30.99 -4.11
C SER A 294 9.72 30.08 -2.90
N LEU A 295 10.76 29.86 -2.11
CA LEU A 295 10.67 29.10 -0.87
C LEU A 295 10.72 30.03 0.34
N GLY A 296 9.60 30.14 1.05
CA GLY A 296 9.46 30.95 2.26
C GLY A 296 8.71 30.19 3.35
N TYR A 297 9.09 30.41 4.60
CA TYR A 297 8.49 29.77 5.78
C TYR A 297 8.48 30.73 6.98
N ASN A 298 7.56 30.51 7.92
CA ASN A 298 7.54 31.22 9.20
C ASN A 298 8.70 30.76 10.09
N PRO A 299 9.17 31.59 11.05
CA PRO A 299 10.18 31.17 12.02
C PRO A 299 9.87 29.78 12.62
N PRO A 300 10.82 28.83 12.63
CA PRO A 300 10.59 27.49 13.15
C PRO A 300 10.02 27.47 14.56
N VAL A 301 8.98 26.69 14.76
CA VAL A 301 8.28 26.57 16.04
C VAL A 301 8.80 25.35 16.77
N ARG A 302 9.47 25.53 17.92
CA ARG A 302 9.80 24.41 18.79
C ARG A 302 8.52 23.87 19.42
N ILE A 303 8.17 22.62 19.11
CA ILE A 303 6.91 22.02 19.55
C ILE A 303 7.08 20.98 20.66
N ALA A 304 8.25 20.35 20.81
CA ALA A 304 8.45 19.34 21.86
C ALA A 304 9.93 19.20 22.28
N THR A 305 10.17 18.46 23.37
CA THR A 305 11.51 18.15 23.92
C THR A 305 11.68 16.62 24.10
N GLY A 306 12.91 16.12 24.26
CA GLY A 306 13.19 14.68 24.38
C GLY A 306 13.22 13.93 23.04
N TRP A 307 13.26 14.65 21.93
CA TRP A 307 13.26 14.13 20.57
C TRP A 307 14.69 13.94 20.05
N THR A 308 15.36 12.89 20.54
CA THR A 308 16.75 12.57 20.18
C THR A 308 16.91 11.73 18.90
N HIS A 309 15.83 11.55 18.14
CA HIS A 309 15.78 10.70 16.94
C HIS A 309 16.81 11.11 15.89
N GLU A 310 17.40 10.09 15.28
CA GLU A 310 18.40 10.17 14.21
C GLU A 310 17.77 10.02 12.83
N LEU A 311 16.62 9.34 12.78
CA LEU A 311 15.82 9.17 11.57
C LEU A 311 14.37 9.49 11.91
N LEU A 312 13.68 10.10 10.96
CA LEU A 312 12.25 10.37 11.01
C LEU A 312 11.63 10.08 9.64
N THR A 313 10.40 9.58 9.63
CA THR A 313 9.58 9.52 8.41
C THR A 313 8.10 9.61 8.76
N TYR A 314 7.29 10.11 7.83
CA TYR A 314 5.84 10.16 7.98
C TYR A 314 5.18 9.25 6.96
N ASP A 315 4.20 8.46 7.39
CA ASP A 315 3.56 7.44 6.57
C ASP A 315 2.52 7.99 5.56
N GLY A 316 2.32 9.31 5.56
CA GLY A 316 1.34 9.98 4.71
C GLY A 316 -0.10 9.89 5.21
N ASN A 317 -0.35 9.23 6.35
CA ASN A 317 -1.68 9.02 6.90
C ASN A 317 -1.81 9.68 8.27
N THR A 318 -1.37 9.01 9.34
CA THR A 318 -1.50 9.49 10.72
C THR A 318 -0.30 9.16 11.60
N HIS A 319 0.78 8.58 11.06
CA HIS A 319 1.88 8.10 11.88
C HIS A 319 3.23 8.70 11.47
N LEU A 320 3.86 9.34 12.44
CA LEU A 320 5.27 9.66 12.39
C LEU A 320 6.05 8.51 13.01
N PHE A 321 7.10 8.08 12.33
CA PHE A 321 8.05 7.09 12.80
C PHE A 321 9.39 7.73 13.07
N GLY A 322 10.10 7.23 14.06
CA GLY A 322 11.45 7.68 14.36
C GLY A 322 12.31 6.58 14.95
N ILE A 323 13.61 6.63 14.65
CA ILE A 323 14.62 5.76 15.25
C ILE A 323 15.51 6.58 16.17
N ARG A 324 15.72 6.09 17.40
CA ARG A 324 16.71 6.63 18.34
C ARG A 324 17.43 5.49 19.04
N ASN A 325 18.76 5.44 18.98
CA ASN A 325 19.55 4.36 19.61
C ASN A 325 19.07 2.94 19.21
N GLY A 326 18.62 2.76 17.96
CA GLY A 326 18.08 1.49 17.47
C GLY A 326 16.65 1.16 17.92
N ASP A 327 15.99 2.01 18.70
CA ASP A 327 14.56 1.88 19.02
C ASP A 327 13.72 2.51 17.90
N LEU A 328 12.91 1.70 17.22
CA LEU A 328 11.86 2.20 16.33
C LEU A 328 10.64 2.61 17.17
N ARG A 329 10.16 3.83 16.96
CA ARG A 329 9.00 4.38 17.64
C ARG A 329 7.96 4.91 16.66
N ARG A 330 6.70 4.75 17.02
CA ARG A 330 5.53 5.26 16.28
C ARG A 330 4.79 6.29 17.11
N TYR A 331 4.43 7.41 16.49
CA TYR A 331 3.70 8.52 17.08
C TYR A 331 2.46 8.81 16.24
N THR A 332 1.29 8.85 16.86
CA THR A 332 0.07 9.31 16.17
C THR A 332 0.11 10.82 16.01
N VAL A 333 -0.02 11.31 14.79
CA VAL A 333 -0.10 12.73 14.45
C VAL A 333 -1.54 13.04 14.04
N SER A 334 -2.26 13.79 14.88
CA SER A 334 -3.69 14.04 14.69
C SER A 334 -4.00 15.42 14.10
N ALA A 335 -2.98 16.15 13.65
CA ALA A 335 -3.13 17.49 13.07
C ALA A 335 -2.13 17.71 11.93
N THR A 336 -2.57 18.42 10.89
CA THR A 336 -1.72 18.80 9.75
C THR A 336 -0.60 19.78 10.14
N LYS A 337 -0.80 20.52 11.24
CA LYS A 337 0.14 21.45 11.87
C LYS A 337 0.36 21.05 13.33
N PRO A 338 1.12 19.99 13.60
CA PRO A 338 1.14 19.38 14.93
C PRO A 338 1.80 20.26 15.98
N THR A 339 1.35 20.12 17.22
CA THR A 339 1.91 20.67 18.46
C THR A 339 2.24 19.50 19.38
N ASP A 340 2.86 19.74 20.55
CA ASP A 340 3.11 18.67 21.53
C ASP A 340 1.85 17.86 21.86
N ALA A 341 0.70 18.53 21.99
CA ALA A 341 -0.57 17.90 22.37
C ALA A 341 -1.22 17.08 21.24
N THR A 342 -0.82 17.28 19.98
CA THR A 342 -1.37 16.56 18.82
C THR A 342 -0.40 15.55 18.23
N ILE A 343 0.75 15.35 18.89
CA ILE A 343 1.63 14.22 18.68
C ILE A 343 1.45 13.29 19.88
N GLY A 344 0.87 12.12 19.64
CA GLY A 344 0.65 11.10 20.66
C GLY A 344 1.95 10.62 21.29
N ALA A 345 1.85 9.95 22.44
CA ALA A 345 3.01 9.35 23.07
C ALA A 345 3.70 8.33 22.14
N GLY A 346 5.03 8.37 22.10
CA GLY A 346 5.81 7.49 21.24
C GLY A 346 5.76 6.03 21.69
N GLN A 347 4.95 5.22 21.00
CA GLN A 347 4.91 3.77 21.17
C GLN A 347 6.25 3.17 20.73
N LEU A 348 6.87 2.36 21.59
CA LEU A 348 8.00 1.53 21.18
C LEU A 348 7.48 0.38 20.32
N ILE A 349 7.94 0.29 19.08
CA ILE A 349 7.63 -0.81 18.15
C ILE A 349 8.61 -1.96 18.36
N GLY A 350 9.90 -1.63 18.49
CA GLY A 350 10.93 -2.63 18.72
C GLY A 350 12.32 -2.00 18.82
N ASN A 351 13.30 -2.84 19.12
CA ASN A 351 14.72 -2.49 19.20
C ASN A 351 15.52 -3.18 18.09
N GLY A 352 16.77 -2.76 17.90
CA GLY A 352 17.68 -3.35 16.90
C GLY A 352 17.58 -2.77 15.48
N PHE A 353 16.87 -1.64 15.32
CA PHE A 353 16.72 -0.95 14.04
C PHE A 353 17.94 -0.07 13.76
N PHE A 354 19.05 -0.69 13.35
CA PHE A 354 20.27 0.02 12.94
C PHE A 354 20.27 0.31 11.44
N LEU A 355 19.49 1.32 11.04
CA LEU A 355 19.35 1.76 9.66
C LEU A 355 20.21 3.01 9.40
N ASN A 356 20.68 3.15 8.16
CA ASN A 356 21.27 4.40 7.66
C ASN A 356 20.19 5.40 7.25
N THR A 357 19.04 4.89 6.79
CA THR A 357 17.94 5.70 6.25
C THR A 357 16.59 5.10 6.64
N LEU A 358 15.55 5.94 6.62
CA LEU A 358 14.18 5.51 6.93
C LEU A 358 13.19 6.32 6.07
N ALA A 359 12.33 5.62 5.35
CA ALA A 359 11.22 6.17 4.60
C ALA A 359 9.96 5.32 4.82
N ALA A 360 8.82 5.80 4.32
CA ALA A 360 7.56 5.06 4.32
C ALA A 360 7.03 5.02 2.89
N THR A 361 6.54 3.86 2.46
CA THR A 361 5.92 3.66 1.14
C THR A 361 4.40 3.81 1.22
N SER A 362 3.83 3.54 2.39
CA SER A 362 2.40 3.70 2.70
C SER A 362 2.19 3.69 4.22
N SER A 363 0.92 3.76 4.63
CA SER A 363 0.56 3.69 6.04
C SER A 363 1.05 2.40 6.68
N ASN A 364 1.83 2.53 7.76
CA ASN A 364 2.47 1.42 8.47
C ASN A 364 3.40 0.53 7.62
N TRP A 365 3.88 1.02 6.48
CA TRP A 365 4.85 0.31 5.65
C TRP A 365 6.12 1.15 5.53
N LEU A 366 7.19 0.66 6.16
CA LEU A 366 8.46 1.35 6.23
C LEU A 366 9.48 0.66 5.34
N VAL A 367 10.40 1.45 4.81
CA VAL A 367 11.54 0.98 4.03
C VAL A 367 12.80 1.72 4.47
N GLY A 368 13.94 1.03 4.49
CA GLY A 368 15.19 1.67 4.87
C GLY A 368 16.42 0.85 4.48
N THR A 369 17.55 1.54 4.38
CA THR A 369 18.84 0.93 4.07
C THR A 369 19.65 0.67 5.32
N THR A 370 20.48 -0.36 5.29
CA THR A 370 21.37 -0.74 6.41
C THR A 370 22.82 -0.32 6.12
N PRO A 371 23.68 -0.22 7.16
CA PRO A 371 25.12 -0.04 6.97
C PRO A 371 25.79 -1.11 6.09
N ALA A 372 25.20 -2.31 6.03
CA ALA A 372 25.69 -3.41 5.22
C ALA A 372 25.23 -3.35 3.76
N GLY A 373 24.50 -2.30 3.35
CA GLY A 373 24.03 -2.14 1.96
C GLY A 373 22.73 -2.86 1.64
N ALA A 374 22.08 -3.51 2.60
CA ALA A 374 20.78 -4.15 2.39
C ALA A 374 19.63 -3.14 2.38
N LEU A 375 18.58 -3.42 1.59
CA LEU A 375 17.28 -2.75 1.64
C LEU A 375 16.29 -3.60 2.45
N ARG A 376 15.66 -3.00 3.44
CA ARG A 376 14.73 -3.65 4.36
C ARG A 376 13.35 -3.03 4.26
N SER A 377 12.32 -3.88 4.27
CA SER A 377 10.92 -3.48 4.42
C SER A 377 10.42 -3.90 5.80
N TYR A 378 9.54 -3.11 6.40
CA TYR A 378 8.88 -3.40 7.66
C TYR A 378 7.40 -3.07 7.57
N LYS A 379 6.56 -4.08 7.79
CA LYS A 379 5.11 -3.97 7.81
C LYS A 379 4.62 -3.99 9.24
N LEU A 380 3.82 -3.01 9.64
CA LEU A 380 3.28 -2.91 10.99
C LEU A 380 1.76 -3.04 11.00
N ASP A 381 1.22 -3.70 12.02
CA ASP A 381 -0.22 -3.70 12.29
C ASP A 381 -0.64 -2.49 13.15
N SER A 382 -1.95 -2.38 13.42
CA SER A 382 -2.48 -1.32 14.28
C SER A 382 -2.01 -1.43 15.73
N ALA A 383 -1.73 -2.64 16.23
CA ALA A 383 -1.21 -2.88 17.57
C ALA A 383 0.28 -2.52 17.70
N GLY A 384 1.00 -2.39 16.59
CA GLY A 384 2.44 -2.14 16.54
C GLY A 384 3.28 -3.41 16.51
N THR A 385 2.68 -4.58 16.26
CA THR A 385 3.40 -5.78 15.84
C THR A 385 3.99 -5.51 14.46
N TRP A 386 5.17 -6.09 14.18
CA TRP A 386 5.83 -5.87 12.90
C TRP A 386 6.43 -7.15 12.32
N GLU A 387 6.47 -7.19 10.99
CA GLU A 387 7.16 -8.18 10.17
C GLU A 387 8.22 -7.45 9.34
N GLY A 388 9.38 -8.09 9.09
CA GLY A 388 10.50 -7.44 8.43
C GLY A 388 11.14 -8.32 7.37
N HIS A 389 11.31 -7.77 6.18
CA HIS A 389 11.73 -8.50 4.99
C HIS A 389 12.98 -7.86 4.36
N SER A 390 13.79 -8.67 3.67
CA SER A 390 14.92 -8.16 2.88
C SER A 390 14.47 -8.03 1.45
N LEU A 391 14.37 -6.80 0.95
CA LEU A 391 14.07 -6.54 -0.45
C LEU A 391 15.34 -6.71 -1.30
N ALA A 392 16.50 -6.33 -0.74
CA ALA A 392 17.81 -6.59 -1.32
C ALA A 392 18.84 -6.86 -0.23
N THR A 393 19.90 -7.60 -0.55
CA THR A 393 20.94 -7.98 0.41
C THR A 393 22.18 -7.07 0.39
N ASP A 394 22.39 -6.33 -0.70
CA ASP A 394 23.56 -5.45 -0.90
C ASP A 394 23.24 -4.38 -1.97
N HIS A 395 24.16 -3.43 -2.20
CA HIS A 395 24.15 -2.35 -3.20
C HIS A 395 23.23 -1.15 -2.93
N TRP A 396 22.58 -1.08 -1.76
CA TRP A 396 21.75 0.06 -1.35
C TRP A 396 22.51 1.00 -0.40
N PHE A 397 23.70 1.42 -0.81
CA PHE A 397 24.52 2.39 -0.08
C PHE A 397 24.12 3.82 -0.46
N PHE A 398 23.28 4.43 0.36
CA PHE A 398 22.83 5.81 0.17
C PHE A 398 23.01 6.63 1.45
N ASP A 399 23.40 7.90 1.26
CA ASP A 399 23.47 8.89 2.33
C ASP A 399 22.09 9.45 2.68
N ALA A 400 21.15 9.37 1.73
CA ALA A 400 19.73 9.64 1.96
C ALA A 400 18.89 8.71 1.08
N PHE A 401 17.79 8.23 1.63
CA PHE A 401 16.83 7.40 0.94
C PHE A 401 15.43 7.87 1.29
N LEU A 402 14.60 8.11 0.27
CA LEU A 402 13.28 8.70 0.45
C LEU A 402 12.27 8.07 -0.51
N SER A 403 11.01 8.06 -0.09
CA SER A 403 9.88 7.63 -0.91
C SER A 403 8.75 8.64 -0.79
N PRO A 404 8.19 9.12 -1.92
CA PRO A 404 6.92 9.85 -1.93
C PRO A 404 5.69 8.93 -1.87
N GLY A 405 5.86 7.60 -1.85
CA GLY A 405 4.79 6.61 -1.84
C GLY A 405 4.88 5.58 -2.97
N ASP A 406 4.07 4.53 -2.86
CA ASP A 406 3.79 3.52 -3.90
C ASP A 406 5.02 2.97 -4.62
N GLY A 407 6.04 2.57 -3.83
CA GLY A 407 7.20 1.85 -4.36
C GLY A 407 8.20 2.71 -5.14
N VAL A 408 7.93 4.01 -5.29
CA VAL A 408 8.90 4.93 -5.89
C VAL A 408 9.94 5.31 -4.84
N TYR A 409 11.21 5.09 -5.16
CA TYR A 409 12.32 5.39 -4.28
C TYR A 409 13.33 6.32 -4.93
N TYR A 410 13.95 7.18 -4.12
CA TYR A 410 15.12 7.96 -4.52
C TYR A 410 16.27 7.74 -3.53
N GLY A 411 17.43 7.40 -4.07
CA GLY A 411 18.67 7.19 -3.32
C GLY A 411 19.70 8.24 -3.67
N ARG A 412 20.18 8.97 -2.67
CA ARG A 412 21.27 9.94 -2.81
C ARG A 412 22.61 9.28 -2.51
N THR A 413 23.55 9.37 -3.43
CA THR A 413 24.90 8.82 -3.28
C THR A 413 25.85 9.85 -2.67
N THR A 414 27.03 9.38 -2.24
CA THR A 414 28.13 10.21 -1.72
C THR A 414 28.70 11.22 -2.71
N GLY A 415 28.43 11.03 -4.02
CA GLY A 415 28.78 11.97 -5.08
C GLY A 415 27.71 13.06 -5.32
N ASP A 416 26.78 13.23 -4.39
CA ASP A 416 25.63 14.14 -4.49
C ASP A 416 24.70 13.87 -5.70
N GLY A 417 24.75 12.66 -6.26
CA GLY A 417 23.80 12.21 -7.28
C GLY A 417 22.52 11.67 -6.65
N LEU A 418 21.38 11.85 -7.32
CA LEU A 418 20.09 11.29 -6.91
C LEU A 418 19.57 10.33 -7.98
N TYR A 419 19.44 9.07 -7.60
CA TYR A 419 19.02 7.97 -8.46
C TYR A 419 17.61 7.52 -8.08
N ARG A 420 16.85 7.03 -9.06
CA ARG A 420 15.47 6.59 -8.86
C ARG A 420 15.30 5.09 -9.08
N TYR A 421 14.34 4.53 -8.36
CA TYR A 421 13.98 3.12 -8.38
C TYR A 421 12.45 2.99 -8.28
N LEU A 422 11.91 1.89 -8.80
CA LEU A 422 10.49 1.56 -8.71
C LEU A 422 10.34 0.10 -8.28
N ASP A 423 9.71 -0.09 -7.15
CA ASP A 423 9.14 -1.35 -6.68
C ASP A 423 7.70 -1.43 -7.20
N ASN A 424 7.35 -2.44 -8.02
CA ASN A 424 6.04 -2.46 -8.69
C ASN A 424 4.94 -3.00 -7.77
N ASP A 425 5.30 -3.81 -6.78
CA ASP A 425 4.44 -4.23 -5.68
C ASP A 425 5.20 -4.14 -4.34
N PRO A 426 5.37 -2.93 -3.78
CA PRO A 426 6.12 -2.71 -2.53
C PRO A 426 5.48 -3.37 -1.29
N TYR A 427 4.37 -4.10 -1.48
CA TYR A 427 3.55 -4.71 -0.44
C TYR A 427 3.56 -6.25 -0.48
N ASP A 428 4.40 -6.86 -1.33
CA ASP A 428 4.52 -8.31 -1.51
C ASP A 428 5.68 -8.97 -0.73
N ASP A 429 6.38 -8.16 0.08
CA ASP A 429 7.48 -8.56 0.94
C ASP A 429 8.77 -9.05 0.21
N THR A 430 8.88 -8.83 -1.11
CA THR A 430 10.06 -9.14 -1.92
C THR A 430 10.55 -7.91 -2.70
N GLY A 431 11.81 -7.92 -3.12
CA GLY A 431 12.37 -6.87 -3.99
C GLY A 431 12.66 -7.35 -5.41
N SER A 432 12.07 -8.48 -5.82
CA SER A 432 12.32 -9.15 -7.10
C SER A 432 11.92 -8.32 -8.32
N ASP A 433 10.97 -7.41 -8.13
CA ASP A 433 10.40 -6.54 -9.13
C ASP A 433 10.88 -5.09 -8.99
N ILE A 434 11.87 -4.83 -8.12
CA ILE A 434 12.51 -3.52 -8.02
C ILE A 434 13.31 -3.25 -9.30
N GLN A 435 12.90 -2.20 -10.00
CA GLN A 435 13.53 -1.67 -11.20
C GLN A 435 14.44 -0.49 -10.84
N SER A 436 15.59 -0.41 -11.51
CA SER A 436 16.48 0.75 -11.45
C SER A 436 16.49 1.49 -12.78
N PHE A 437 16.78 2.79 -12.75
CA PHE A 437 16.81 3.66 -13.94
C PHE A 437 18.22 4.24 -14.16
N PRO A 438 19.25 3.42 -14.41
CA PRO A 438 20.64 3.87 -14.44
C PRO A 438 20.94 4.88 -15.55
N ASN A 439 20.21 4.81 -16.67
CA ASN A 439 20.35 5.75 -17.80
C ASN A 439 19.40 6.96 -17.71
N GLY A 440 18.59 7.03 -16.66
CA GLY A 440 17.69 8.14 -16.38
C GLY A 440 17.62 8.43 -14.87
N PRO A 441 18.76 8.73 -14.21
CA PRO A 441 18.76 9.23 -12.85
C PRO A 441 18.07 10.60 -12.78
N VAL A 442 17.76 11.06 -11.58
CA VAL A 442 17.21 12.41 -11.41
C VAL A 442 18.27 13.45 -11.75
N ASP A 443 19.42 13.36 -11.09
CA ASP A 443 20.62 14.09 -11.43
C ASP A 443 21.84 13.26 -11.03
N THR A 444 22.93 13.34 -11.78
CA THR A 444 24.18 12.65 -11.41
C THR A 444 24.97 13.41 -10.35
N THR A 445 24.66 14.68 -10.08
CA THR A 445 25.26 15.54 -9.06
C THR A 445 24.29 16.65 -8.62
N GLY A 446 24.63 17.41 -7.58
CA GLY A 446 23.92 18.64 -7.21
C GLY A 446 22.84 18.49 -6.15
N TRP A 447 22.72 17.31 -5.53
CA TRP A 447 21.92 17.08 -4.33
C TRP A 447 22.80 17.17 -3.09
N THR A 448 23.20 18.39 -2.72
CA THR A 448 24.18 18.65 -1.65
C THR A 448 23.57 18.77 -0.25
N GLN A 449 22.27 18.50 -0.11
CA GLN A 449 21.55 18.60 1.16
C GLN A 449 22.06 17.58 2.18
N THR A 450 22.17 17.99 3.44
CA THR A 450 22.54 17.10 4.56
C THR A 450 21.39 16.21 5.01
N LEU A 451 20.15 16.65 4.80
CA LEU A 451 18.94 15.88 5.04
C LEU A 451 17.98 16.06 3.86
N LEU A 452 17.23 15.00 3.55
CA LEU A 452 16.17 15.00 2.55
C LEU A 452 14.95 14.25 3.08
N SER A 453 13.75 14.70 2.73
CA SER A 453 12.51 13.98 2.97
C SER A 453 11.47 14.30 1.90
N ALA A 454 10.92 13.25 1.28
CA ALA A 454 9.81 13.37 0.36
C ALA A 454 8.49 13.63 1.10
N GLN A 455 7.64 14.42 0.48
CA GLN A 455 6.23 14.50 0.81
C GLN A 455 5.56 13.18 0.43
N PRO A 456 4.88 12.50 1.37
CA PRO A 456 4.18 11.26 1.07
C PRO A 456 2.88 11.49 0.30
N GLY A 457 2.44 10.47 -0.44
CA GLY A 457 1.18 10.43 -1.18
C GLY A 457 1.13 11.38 -2.39
N THR A 458 2.28 11.83 -2.92
CA THR A 458 2.32 12.72 -4.10
C THR A 458 2.65 12.00 -5.40
N VAL A 459 2.91 10.70 -5.33
CA VAL A 459 3.26 9.83 -6.43
C VAL A 459 2.51 8.51 -6.27
N THR A 460 2.06 7.98 -7.40
CA THR A 460 1.42 6.67 -7.50
C THR A 460 2.21 5.81 -8.49
N GLY A 461 2.46 4.55 -8.15
CA GLY A 461 3.18 3.54 -8.95
C GLY A 461 2.27 2.46 -9.47
#